data_AF-A0A846GBT1-F1
#
_entry.id   AF-A0A846GBT1-F1
#
_cell.length_a   1.000
_cell.length_b   1.000
_cell.length_c   1.000
_cell.angle_alpha   90.00
_cell.angle_beta   90.00
_cell.angle_gamma   90.00
#
_symmetry.space_group_name_H-M   'P 1'
#
loop_
_entity.id
_entity.type
_entity.pdbx_description
1 polymer ?
#
loop_
_entity_poly.entity_id
_entity_poly.type
_entity_poly.pdbx_seq_one_letter_code
_entity_poly.pdbx_strand_id
1 'polypeptide(L)'
;MIETDQESLGDKFCKLFNTMKNAGEKISQALQENDVEIDTFNSIEKETLNFDLLEKDIKNIHTRIEQDGYSVLGSHLILDDKKDLMEIKTYSQKEEKSFVNTVSAKVKKVKNIPADILNEMKTKGRVEISLKSDG
;
A
#
# COMPACT_ATOMS: atom_id res chain seq x y z
N MET A 1 -7.75 -23.73 27.83
CA MET A 1 -6.47 -23.13 27.42
C MET A 1 -6.77 -22.38 26.14
N ILE A 2 -6.56 -21.07 26.12
CA ILE A 2 -6.90 -20.24 24.95
C ILE A 2 -5.70 -20.36 24.00
N GLU A 3 -5.87 -21.10 22.92
CA GLU A 3 -4.98 -21.07 21.76
C GLU A 3 -5.15 -19.69 21.12
N THR A 4 -4.28 -18.77 21.50
CA THR A 4 -4.18 -17.48 20.82
C THR A 4 -3.48 -17.75 19.50
N ASP A 5 -4.27 -17.90 18.45
CA ASP A 5 -3.85 -17.83 17.05
C ASP A 5 -3.27 -16.42 16.79
N GLN A 6 -2.05 -16.18 17.29
CA GLN A 6 -1.28 -14.99 16.95
C GLN A 6 -0.68 -15.23 15.56
N GLU A 7 -1.52 -15.23 14.54
CA GLU A 7 -1.07 -14.83 13.21
C GLU A 7 -0.34 -13.50 13.39
N SER A 8 0.98 -13.50 13.16
CA SER A 8 1.75 -12.27 13.27
C SER A 8 1.16 -11.26 12.29
N LEU A 9 1.12 -9.98 12.65
CA LEU A 9 0.67 -8.94 11.72
C LEU A 9 1.49 -8.98 10.41
N GLY A 10 2.74 -9.43 10.49
CA GLY A 10 3.58 -9.76 9.34
C GLY A 10 3.03 -10.90 8.47
N ASP A 11 2.44 -11.94 9.05
CA ASP A 11 1.78 -13.02 8.30
C ASP A 11 0.48 -12.58 7.64
N LYS A 12 -0.31 -11.71 8.28
CA LYS A 12 -1.54 -11.14 7.69
C LYS A 12 -1.21 -10.23 6.50
N PHE A 13 -0.19 -9.39 6.65
CA PHE A 13 0.33 -8.59 5.56
C PHE A 13 0.99 -9.43 4.47
N CYS A 14 1.78 -10.45 4.83
CA CYS A 14 2.34 -11.39 3.86
C CYS A 14 1.24 -12.17 3.14
N LYS A 15 0.10 -12.49 3.76
CA LYS A 15 -1.04 -13.14 3.09
C LYS A 15 -1.75 -12.20 2.10
N LEU A 16 -1.93 -10.94 2.50
CA LEU A 16 -2.38 -9.90 1.57
C LEU A 16 -1.39 -9.80 0.39
N PHE A 17 -0.11 -9.57 0.65
CA PHE A 17 0.89 -9.32 -0.39
C PHE A 17 1.33 -10.54 -1.22
N ASN A 18 1.38 -11.76 -0.66
CA ASN A 18 1.78 -12.99 -1.38
C ASN A 18 0.74 -13.41 -2.41
N THR A 19 -0.54 -13.12 -2.19
CA THR A 19 -1.62 -13.41 -3.15
C THR A 19 -1.46 -12.58 -4.44
N MET A 20 -0.59 -11.56 -4.43
CA MET A 20 -0.65 -10.45 -5.39
C MET A 20 0.64 -10.24 -6.21
N LYS A 21 1.75 -10.92 -5.88
CA LYS A 21 3.02 -10.88 -6.66
C LYS A 21 2.86 -11.27 -8.14
N ASN A 22 1.76 -11.94 -8.49
CA ASN A 22 1.48 -12.42 -9.85
C ASN A 22 0.63 -11.47 -10.73
N ALA A 23 0.20 -10.30 -10.24
CA ALA A 23 -0.87 -9.53 -10.91
C ALA A 23 -0.46 -8.17 -11.49
N GLY A 24 0.80 -7.72 -11.29
CA GLY A 24 1.28 -6.40 -11.72
C GLY A 24 1.23 -6.13 -13.24
N GLU A 25 0.98 -7.14 -14.07
CA GLU A 25 1.04 -7.02 -15.53
C GLU A 25 -0.24 -6.47 -16.20
N LYS A 26 -1.37 -6.33 -15.49
CA LYS A 26 -2.67 -6.00 -16.13
C LYS A 26 -3.16 -4.56 -16.00
N ILE A 27 -2.49 -3.69 -15.23
CA ILE A 27 -2.94 -2.29 -15.04
C ILE A 27 -2.29 -1.39 -16.11
N SER A 28 -2.57 -1.67 -17.39
CA SER A 28 -2.01 -0.94 -18.55
C SER A 28 -3.04 -0.12 -19.32
N GLN A 29 -4.23 0.13 -18.77
CA GLN A 29 -5.21 1.02 -19.39
C GLN A 29 -4.98 2.48 -19.00
N ALA A 30 -5.41 3.42 -19.85
CA ALA A 30 -5.25 4.87 -19.68
C ALA A 30 -5.85 5.36 -18.35
N LEU A 31 -5.02 5.42 -17.31
CA LEU A 31 -5.38 5.91 -15.98
C LEU A 31 -5.40 7.43 -15.99
N GLN A 32 -6.48 8.03 -15.51
CA GLN A 32 -6.48 9.45 -15.17
C GLN A 32 -5.86 9.62 -13.79
N GLU A 33 -4.78 10.40 -13.70
CA GLU A 33 -4.19 10.77 -12.42
C GLU A 33 -5.12 11.74 -11.69
N ASN A 34 -5.59 11.34 -10.51
CA ASN A 34 -6.24 12.24 -9.57
C ASN A 34 -5.32 12.40 -8.38
N ASP A 35 -4.84 13.62 -8.17
CA ASP A 35 -4.21 14.04 -6.92
C ASP A 35 -5.32 14.23 -5.88
N VAL A 36 -5.75 13.14 -5.26
CA VAL A 36 -6.55 13.26 -4.04
C VAL A 36 -5.55 13.46 -2.91
N GLU A 37 -5.53 14.67 -2.37
CA GLU A 37 -4.78 15.01 -1.15
C GLU A 37 -5.28 14.15 0.01
N ILE A 38 -4.66 12.98 0.18
CA ILE A 38 -4.82 12.18 1.38
C ILE A 38 -3.78 12.68 2.37
N ASP A 39 -4.16 13.77 3.03
CA ASP A 39 -3.30 14.63 3.84
C ASP A 39 -2.67 13.99 5.09
N THR A 40 -2.84 12.69 5.36
CA THR A 40 -2.33 12.11 6.61
C THR A 40 -2.16 10.60 6.56
N PHE A 41 -0.91 10.15 6.54
CA PHE A 41 -0.55 8.78 6.95
C PHE A 41 -0.43 8.75 8.48
N ASN A 42 -1.32 8.02 9.16
CA ASN A 42 -1.17 7.78 10.60
C ASN A 42 0.01 6.84 10.89
N SER A 43 0.42 6.07 9.87
CA SER A 43 1.58 5.19 9.92
C SER A 43 2.90 5.95 9.87
N ILE A 44 2.92 7.24 9.53
CA ILE A 44 4.16 8.01 9.45
C ILE A 44 4.20 9.07 10.55
N GLU A 45 5.15 8.91 11.46
CA GLU A 45 5.47 9.92 12.48
C GLU A 45 6.94 10.34 12.31
N LYS A 46 7.20 11.64 12.13
CA LYS A 46 8.57 12.19 12.01
C LYS A 46 9.42 11.44 10.96
N GLU A 47 8.89 11.29 9.75
CA GLU A 47 9.53 10.56 8.63
C GLU A 47 9.82 9.07 8.95
N THR A 48 9.21 8.52 10.00
CA THR A 48 9.32 7.10 10.37
C THR A 48 8.01 6.38 10.08
N LEU A 49 8.03 5.49 9.10
CA LEU A 49 6.92 4.61 8.77
C LEU A 49 6.84 3.47 9.79
N ASN A 50 5.67 3.27 10.39
CA ASN A 50 5.32 2.09 11.15
C ASN A 50 4.52 1.14 10.26
N PHE A 51 5.13 0.04 9.85
CA PHE A 51 4.54 -0.90 8.91
C PHE A 51 3.25 -1.54 9.45
N ASP A 52 3.14 -1.73 10.77
CA ASP A 52 1.91 -2.28 11.40
C ASP A 52 0.68 -1.37 11.21
N LEU A 53 0.89 -0.07 11.07
CA LEU A 53 -0.19 0.91 10.91
C LEU A 53 -0.55 1.15 9.44
N LEU A 54 0.28 0.67 8.52
CA LEU A 54 0.15 0.92 7.09
C LEU A 54 -1.13 0.29 6.51
N GLU A 55 -1.57 -0.84 7.06
CA GLU A 55 -2.79 -1.54 6.61
C GLU A 55 -4.00 -0.65 6.83
N LYS A 56 -4.02 -0.01 7.99
CA LYS A 56 -5.09 0.90 8.40
C LYS A 56 -5.11 2.13 7.50
N ASP A 57 -3.95 2.68 7.15
CA ASP A 57 -3.88 3.80 6.23
C ASP A 57 -4.35 3.42 4.82
N ILE A 58 -3.95 2.26 4.29
CA ILE A 58 -4.43 1.75 3.00
C ILE A 58 -5.95 1.55 3.03
N LYS A 59 -6.49 0.93 4.09
CA LYS A 59 -7.94 0.76 4.27
C LYS A 59 -8.67 2.09 4.35
N ASN A 60 -8.10 3.09 5.03
CA ASN A 60 -8.67 4.43 5.09
C ASN A 60 -8.67 5.11 3.71
N ILE A 61 -7.59 4.96 2.94
CA ILE A 61 -7.50 5.43 1.55
C ILE A 61 -8.60 4.79 0.71
N HIS A 62 -8.76 3.47 0.77
CA HIS A 62 -9.79 2.73 0.05
C HIS A 62 -11.19 3.23 0.45
N THR A 63 -11.47 3.30 1.75
CA THR A 63 -12.76 3.75 2.28
C THR A 63 -13.12 5.15 1.80
N ARG A 64 -12.15 6.08 1.77
CA ARG A 64 -12.38 7.46 1.26
C ARG A 64 -12.71 7.45 -0.23
N ILE A 65 -11.94 6.71 -1.03
CA ILE A 65 -12.16 6.57 -2.47
C ILE A 65 -13.55 5.96 -2.74
N GLU A 66 -13.95 4.96 -1.96
CA GLU A 66 -15.28 4.34 -2.04
C GLU A 66 -16.40 5.29 -1.61
N GLN A 67 -16.20 6.10 -0.57
CA GLN A 67 -17.14 7.14 -0.15
C GLN A 67 -17.37 8.21 -1.22
N ASP A 68 -16.36 8.49 -2.04
CA ASP A 68 -16.46 9.40 -3.20
C ASP A 68 -17.15 8.74 -4.42
N GLY A 69 -17.59 7.49 -4.28
CA GLY A 69 -18.35 6.73 -5.28
C GLY A 69 -17.47 6.04 -6.33
N TYR A 70 -16.21 5.75 -6.01
CA TYR A 70 -15.30 4.98 -6.87
C TYR A 70 -15.20 3.53 -6.35
N SER A 71 -15.08 2.57 -7.26
CA SER A 71 -14.76 1.17 -6.92
C SER A 71 -13.25 0.99 -6.88
N VAL A 72 -12.69 0.58 -5.75
CA VAL A 72 -11.25 0.32 -5.63
C VAL A 72 -10.89 -0.99 -6.31
N LEU A 73 -9.95 -0.94 -7.26
CA LEU A 73 -9.41 -2.09 -7.99
C LEU A 73 -8.18 -2.69 -7.29
N GLY A 74 -7.45 -1.87 -6.52
CA GLY A 74 -6.26 -2.27 -5.78
C GLY A 74 -5.35 -1.08 -5.47
N SER A 75 -4.23 -1.34 -4.79
CA SER A 75 -3.18 -0.34 -4.55
C SER A 75 -1.78 -0.87 -4.86
N HIS A 76 -0.81 0.01 -5.02
CA HIS A 76 0.60 -0.29 -5.16
C HIS A 76 1.36 0.52 -4.10
N LEU A 77 1.92 -0.17 -3.12
CA LEU A 77 2.87 0.41 -2.19
C LEU A 77 4.26 0.39 -2.82
N ILE A 78 4.90 1.54 -2.91
CA ILE A 78 6.28 1.69 -3.36
C ILE A 78 7.06 2.26 -2.17
N LEU A 79 8.12 1.56 -1.78
CA LEU A 79 9.10 2.03 -0.80
C LEU A 79 10.44 2.16 -1.53
N ASP A 80 10.91 3.40 -1.68
CA ASP A 80 12.18 3.74 -2.32
C ASP A 80 13.13 4.32 -1.26
N ASP A 81 14.03 3.47 -0.77
CA ASP A 81 15.04 3.81 0.24
C ASP A 81 16.08 4.81 -0.33
N LYS A 82 16.32 4.79 -1.64
CA LYS A 82 17.26 5.73 -2.28
C LYS A 82 16.71 7.14 -2.35
N LYS A 83 15.39 7.30 -2.35
CA LYS A 83 14.71 8.59 -2.43
C LYS A 83 14.08 9.03 -1.11
N ASP A 84 14.24 8.25 -0.05
CA ASP A 84 13.50 8.41 1.22
C ASP A 84 11.98 8.54 0.97
N LEU A 85 11.43 7.79 0.02
CA LEU A 85 10.07 8.00 -0.48
C LEU A 85 9.21 6.76 -0.30
N MET A 86 8.01 6.96 0.23
CA MET A 86 6.91 6.02 0.16
C MET A 86 5.83 6.57 -0.77
N GLU A 87 5.29 5.74 -1.65
CA GLU A 87 4.12 6.05 -2.45
C GLU A 87 3.07 4.94 -2.30
N ILE A 88 1.80 5.30 -2.24
CA ILE A 88 0.67 4.38 -2.36
C ILE A 88 -0.15 4.83 -3.55
N LYS A 89 -0.14 4.04 -4.62
CA LYS A 89 -0.93 4.26 -5.82
C LYS A 89 -2.18 3.43 -5.74
N THR A 90 -3.34 4.02 -5.51
CA THR A 90 -4.62 3.30 -5.48
C THR A 90 -5.30 3.43 -6.83
N TYR A 91 -5.59 2.30 -7.45
CA TYR A 91 -6.32 2.22 -8.70
C TYR A 91 -7.80 2.08 -8.40
N SER A 92 -8.60 2.92 -9.01
CA SER A 92 -10.05 2.93 -8.80
C SER A 92 -10.79 3.11 -10.12
N GLN A 93 -12.07 2.78 -10.13
CA GLN A 93 -12.93 2.90 -11.29
C GLN A 93 -14.21 3.63 -10.90
N LYS A 94 -14.63 4.60 -11.71
CA LYS A 94 -15.94 5.22 -11.59
C LYS A 94 -16.56 5.27 -12.97
N GLU A 95 -17.72 4.64 -13.09
CA GLU A 95 -18.36 4.39 -14.38
C GLU A 95 -17.41 3.63 -15.33
N GLU A 96 -17.18 4.13 -16.54
CA GLU A 96 -16.29 3.52 -17.53
C GLU A 96 -14.85 4.07 -17.48
N LYS A 97 -14.53 4.89 -16.46
CA LYS A 97 -13.21 5.53 -16.34
C LYS A 97 -12.40 4.96 -15.19
N SER A 98 -11.13 4.71 -15.46
CA SER A 98 -10.15 4.27 -14.47
C SER A 98 -9.29 5.44 -14.00
N PHE A 99 -9.04 5.48 -12.70
CA PHE A 99 -8.30 6.53 -12.03
C PHE A 99 -7.16 5.93 -11.21
N VAL A 100 -6.10 6.72 -11.04
CA VAL A 100 -5.02 6.41 -10.11
C VAL A 100 -4.86 7.56 -9.13
N ASN A 101 -4.92 7.21 -7.86
CA ASN A 101 -4.73 8.11 -6.74
C ASN A 101 -3.35 7.82 -6.16
N THR A 102 -2.41 8.74 -6.31
CA THR A 102 -1.07 8.58 -5.74
C THR A 102 -0.97 9.40 -4.48
N VAL A 103 -0.70 8.74 -3.35
CA VAL A 103 -0.36 9.42 -2.10
C VAL A 103 1.11 9.17 -1.83
N SER A 104 1.89 10.22 -1.62
CA SER A 104 3.32 10.10 -1.35
C SER A 104 3.69 10.70 -0.01
N ALA A 105 4.71 10.14 0.63
CA ALA A 105 5.25 10.66 1.88
C ALA A 105 6.74 10.36 2.01
N LYS A 106 7.43 11.24 2.72
CA LYS A 106 8.85 11.08 2.99
C LYS A 106 9.06 10.11 4.16
N VAL A 107 9.81 9.04 3.92
CA VAL A 107 10.10 7.98 4.88
C VAL A 107 11.60 7.71 4.88
N LYS A 108 12.25 8.00 6.00
CA LYS A 108 13.69 7.72 6.23
C LYS A 108 13.94 6.47 7.05
N LYS A 109 12.94 6.06 7.83
CA LYS A 109 13.04 4.92 8.75
C LYS A 109 11.77 4.12 8.69
N VAL A 110 11.90 2.80 8.75
CA VAL A 110 10.75 1.89 8.85
C VAL A 110 10.86 1.09 10.14
N LYS A 111 9.77 1.08 10.92
CA LYS A 111 9.58 0.25 12.12
C LYS A 111 8.66 -0.91 11.77
N ASN A 112 8.88 -2.04 12.45
CA ASN A 112 8.07 -3.24 12.35
C ASN A 112 7.97 -3.79 10.91
N ILE A 113 9.00 -3.55 10.10
CA ILE A 113 9.06 -4.05 8.73
C ILE A 113 9.27 -5.58 8.72
N PRO A 114 8.47 -6.34 7.95
CA PRO A 114 8.70 -7.77 7.75
C PRO A 114 10.10 -8.07 7.21
N ALA A 115 10.70 -9.18 7.65
CA ALA A 115 12.07 -9.54 7.29
C ALA A 115 12.26 -9.70 5.77
N ASP A 116 11.25 -10.21 5.07
CA ASP A 116 11.28 -10.41 3.61
C ASP A 116 11.34 -9.06 2.87
N ILE A 117 10.51 -8.10 3.29
CA ILE A 117 10.48 -6.73 2.73
C ILE A 117 11.78 -6.00 3.05
N LEU A 118 12.30 -6.16 4.28
CA LEU A 118 13.59 -5.59 4.67
C LEU A 118 14.74 -6.16 3.82
N ASN A 119 14.74 -7.46 3.55
CA ASN A 119 15.75 -8.09 2.70
C ASN A 119 15.65 -7.63 1.25
N GLU A 120 14.44 -7.51 0.69
CA GLU A 120 14.25 -6.94 -0.65
C GLU A 120 14.69 -5.48 -0.72
N MET A 121 14.37 -4.63 0.27
CA MET A 121 14.85 -3.25 0.34
C MET A 121 16.38 -3.17 0.40
N LYS A 122 17.04 -4.00 1.24
CA LYS A 122 18.50 -4.03 1.31
C LYS A 122 19.16 -4.47 0.00
N THR A 123 18.49 -5.35 -0.76
CA THR A 123 19.06 -5.93 -1.98
C THR A 123 18.84 -5.02 -3.19
N LYS A 124 17.65 -4.43 -3.33
CA LYS A 124 17.24 -3.67 -4.50
C LYS A 124 17.23 -2.15 -4.28
N GLY A 125 17.16 -1.70 -3.02
CA GLY A 125 16.97 -0.30 -2.63
C GLY A 125 15.57 0.23 -2.91
N ARG A 126 14.68 -0.60 -3.47
CA ARG A 126 13.29 -0.28 -3.78
C ARG A 126 12.45 -1.54 -3.68
N VAL A 127 11.31 -1.42 -3.03
CA VAL A 127 10.30 -2.47 -2.93
C VAL A 127 8.99 -1.94 -3.49
N GLU A 128 8.36 -2.75 -4.34
CA GLU A 128 7.06 -2.48 -4.91
C GLU A 128 6.14 -3.63 -4.51
N ILE A 129 5.02 -3.29 -3.88
CA ILE A 129 4.09 -4.26 -3.34
C ILE A 129 2.69 -3.95 -3.84
N SER A 130 2.15 -4.88 -4.63
CA SER A 130 0.80 -4.79 -5.17
C SER A 130 -0.22 -5.29 -4.16
N LEU A 131 -1.32 -4.56 -4.04
CA LEU A 131 -2.49 -4.78 -3.21
C LEU A 131 -3.71 -4.92 -4.13
N LYS A 132 -4.50 -5.98 -4.02
CA LYS A 132 -5.82 -6.08 -4.66
C LYS A 132 -6.89 -6.00 -3.57
N SER A 133 -8.00 -5.32 -3.86
CA SER A 133 -9.24 -5.63 -3.14
C SER A 133 -9.76 -6.95 -3.70
N ASP A 134 -9.84 -7.98 -2.87
CA ASP A 134 -10.79 -9.06 -3.14
C ASP A 134 -12.18 -8.43 -3.04
N GLY A 135 -12.86 -8.34 -4.18
CA GLY A 135 -14.24 -7.87 -4.28
C GLY A 135 -15.22 -8.86 -3.66
#